data_AF-A0AB37ZX82-F1
#
_entry.id   AF-A0AB37ZX82-F1
#
_cell.length_a   1.000
_cell.length_b   1.000
_cell.length_c   1.000
_cell.angle_alpha   90.00
_cell.angle_beta   90.00
_cell.angle_gamma   90.00
#
_symmetry.space_group_name_H-M   'P 1'
#
loop_
_entity.id
_entity.type
_entity.pdbx_description
1 polymer ?
#
loop_
_entity_poly.entity_id
_entity_poly.type
_entity_poly.pdbx_seq_one_letter_code
_entity_poly.pdbx_strand_id
1 'polypeptide(L)'
;MPITIFYLFLSQMMLFGIIRVYENQLYLYRLTENHYKAQTLLAYTDYWLKNRNEEASTPENLIVPAVLSFEEGIVHCVMDETGKVTATVTLQNAYSEILVLEILSQEL
;
A
#
# COMPACT_ATOMS: atom_id res chain seq x y z
N MET A 1 -25.41 20.85 -43.71
CA MET A 1 -26.06 21.34 -42.47
C MET A 1 -26.42 20.18 -41.52
N PRO A 2 -27.29 19.20 -41.85
CA PRO A 2 -27.61 18.10 -40.92
C PRO A 2 -26.44 17.12 -40.70
N ILE A 3 -25.72 16.81 -41.77
CA ILE A 3 -24.56 15.90 -41.74
C ILE A 3 -23.43 16.45 -40.84
N THR A 4 -23.17 17.76 -40.91
CA THR A 4 -22.15 18.43 -40.09
C THR A 4 -22.51 18.43 -38.61
N ILE A 5 -23.79 18.61 -38.26
CA ILE A 5 -24.27 18.56 -36.87
C ILE A 5 -24.15 17.13 -36.31
N PHE A 6 -24.48 16.12 -37.12
CA PHE A 6 -24.31 14.72 -36.74
C PHE A 6 -22.85 14.38 -36.41
N TYR A 7 -21.89 14.78 -37.26
CA TYR A 7 -20.47 14.55 -36.99
C TYR A 7 -19.96 15.33 -35.77
N LEU A 8 -20.49 16.52 -35.51
CA LEU A 8 -20.13 17.30 -34.32
C LEU A 8 -20.64 16.64 -33.04
N PHE A 9 -21.85 16.06 -33.08
CA PHE A 9 -22.37 15.27 -31.95
C PHE A 9 -21.57 13.98 -31.74
N LEU A 10 -21.23 13.28 -32.83
CA LEU A 10 -20.43 12.06 -32.78
C LEU A 10 -19.03 12.33 -32.20
N SER A 11 -18.37 13.43 -32.61
CA SER A 11 -17.06 13.79 -32.07
C SER A 11 -17.12 14.16 -30.60
N GLN A 12 -18.19 14.83 -30.14
CA GLN A 12 -18.40 15.13 -28.73
C GLN A 12 -18.61 13.86 -27.89
N MET A 13 -19.45 12.92 -28.35
CA MET A 13 -19.61 11.63 -27.66
C MET A 13 -18.30 10.85 -27.57
N MET A 14 -17.53 10.83 -28.67
CA MET A 14 -16.23 10.16 -28.68
C MET A 14 -15.25 10.83 -27.71
N LEU A 15 -15.18 12.16 -27.69
CA LEU A 15 -14.33 12.92 -26.78
C LEU A 15 -14.69 12.63 -25.32
N PHE A 16 -15.97 12.69 -24.95
CA PHE A 16 -16.41 12.38 -23.59
C PHE A 16 -16.14 10.93 -23.20
N GLY A 17 -16.32 9.99 -24.13
CA GLY A 17 -15.97 8.58 -23.92
C GLY A 17 -14.49 8.41 -23.60
N ILE A 18 -13.61 9.05 -24.39
CA ILE A 18 -12.17 9.02 -24.17
C ILE A 18 -11.80 9.63 -22.82
N ILE A 19 -12.35 10.80 -22.47
CA ILE A 19 -12.09 11.47 -21.19
C ILE A 19 -12.43 10.52 -20.02
N ARG A 20 -13.60 9.87 -20.05
CA ARG A 20 -14.01 8.93 -19.00
C ARG A 20 -13.09 7.73 -18.88
N VAL A 21 -12.62 7.18 -20.00
CA VAL A 21 -11.66 6.07 -19.99
C VAL A 21 -10.33 6.51 -19.36
N TYR A 22 -9.83 7.69 -19.71
CA TYR A 22 -8.59 8.22 -19.15
C TYR A 22 -8.71 8.52 -17.65
N GLU A 23 -9.82 9.09 -17.20
CA GLU A 23 -10.08 9.29 -15.77
C GLU A 23 -10.02 7.97 -14.99
N ASN A 24 -10.67 6.94 -15.51
CA ASN A 24 -10.67 5.62 -14.88
C ASN A 24 -9.28 4.97 -14.88
N GLN A 25 -8.54 5.08 -16.00
CA GLN A 25 -7.17 4.57 -16.07
C GLN A 25 -6.27 5.28 -15.07
N LEU A 26 -6.33 6.62 -14.99
CA LEU A 26 -5.53 7.39 -14.04
C LEU A 26 -5.85 7.02 -12.59
N TYR A 27 -7.13 6.80 -12.28
CA TYR A 27 -7.55 6.32 -10.97
C TYR A 27 -6.92 4.95 -10.64
N LEU A 28 -6.98 4.00 -11.57
CA LEU A 28 -6.38 2.68 -11.39
C LEU A 28 -4.86 2.77 -11.24
N TYR A 29 -4.17 3.60 -12.03
CA TYR A 29 -2.73 3.80 -11.91
C TYR A 29 -2.36 4.31 -10.52
N ARG A 30 -3.03 5.34 -10.02
CA ARG A 30 -2.78 5.87 -8.66
C ARG A 30 -3.06 4.83 -7.57
N LEU A 31 -4.13 4.05 -7.73
CA LEU A 31 -4.46 2.98 -6.79
C LEU A 31 -3.35 1.91 -6.77
N THR A 32 -2.91 1.45 -7.94
CA THR A 32 -1.82 0.47 -8.04
C THR A 32 -0.50 1.01 -7.51
N GLU A 33 -0.17 2.27 -7.80
CA GLU A 33 1.04 2.92 -7.28
C GLU A 33 1.04 2.92 -5.75
N ASN A 34 -0.08 3.32 -5.14
CA ASN A 34 -0.24 3.31 -3.68
C ASN A 34 -0.13 1.90 -3.09
N HIS A 35 -0.74 0.91 -3.73
CA HIS A 35 -0.64 -0.49 -3.32
C HIS A 35 0.82 -0.96 -3.30
N TYR A 36 1.57 -0.71 -4.38
CA TYR A 36 2.98 -1.11 -4.44
C TYR A 36 3.84 -0.37 -3.42
N LYS A 37 3.58 0.93 -3.18
CA LYS A 37 4.27 1.72 -2.15
C LYS A 37 4.02 1.17 -0.75
N ALA A 38 2.76 0.90 -0.42
CA ALA A 38 2.37 0.31 0.86
C ALA A 38 3.01 -1.08 1.06
N GLN A 39 2.93 -1.95 0.06
CA GLN A 39 3.52 -3.29 0.11
C GLN A 39 5.05 -3.25 0.25
N THR A 40 5.71 -2.32 -0.43
CA THR A 40 7.16 -2.13 -0.33
C THR A 40 7.55 -1.67 1.08
N LEU A 41 6.81 -0.70 1.65
CA LEU A 41 7.02 -0.26 3.04
C LEU A 41 6.83 -1.41 4.03
N LEU A 42 5.78 -2.23 3.85
CA LEU A 42 5.55 -3.42 4.66
C LEU A 42 6.73 -4.40 4.58
N ALA A 43 7.21 -4.71 3.38
CA ALA A 43 8.35 -5.60 3.19
C ALA A 43 9.64 -5.05 3.83
N TYR A 44 9.85 -3.73 3.76
CA TYR A 44 10.97 -3.09 4.46
C TYR A 44 10.81 -3.19 5.98
N THR A 45 9.60 -3.00 6.51
CA THR A 45 9.38 -3.16 7.95
C THR A 45 9.59 -4.59 8.40
N ASP A 46 9.17 -5.58 7.61
CA ASP A 46 9.40 -7.01 7.88
C ASP A 46 10.90 -7.33 7.92
N TYR A 47 11.63 -6.92 6.88
CA TYR A 47 13.07 -7.11 6.81
C TYR A 47 13.80 -6.44 7.97
N TRP A 48 13.42 -5.20 8.30
CA TRP A 48 13.99 -4.48 9.43
C TRP A 48 13.71 -5.19 10.76
N LEU A 49 12.47 -5.68 10.97
CA LEU A 49 12.08 -6.41 12.17
C LEU A 49 12.88 -7.71 12.29
N LYS A 50 12.98 -8.48 11.19
CA LYS A 50 13.74 -9.73 11.14
C LYS A 50 15.22 -9.50 11.44
N ASN A 51 15.85 -8.53 10.78
CA ASN A 51 17.28 -8.25 10.98
C ASN A 51 17.57 -7.76 12.42
N ARG A 52 16.69 -6.92 12.99
CA ARG A 52 16.81 -6.48 14.40
C ARG A 52 16.60 -7.61 15.40
N ASN A 53 15.67 -8.51 15.13
CA ASN A 53 15.39 -9.66 16.01
C ASN A 53 16.44 -10.78 15.86
N GLU A 54 17.08 -10.93 14.69
CA GLU A 54 18.25 -11.80 14.51
C GLU A 54 19.48 -11.26 15.28
N GLU A 55 19.68 -9.93 15.28
CA GLU A 55 20.72 -9.27 16.09
C GLU A 55 20.43 -9.36 17.61
N ALA A 56 19.16 -9.35 18.00
CA ALA A 56 18.72 -9.57 19.38
C ALA A 56 18.63 -11.08 19.68
N SER A 57 19.78 -11.75 19.87
CA SER A 57 19.90 -13.22 20.06
C SER A 57 19.16 -13.84 21.28
N THR A 58 18.19 -13.17 21.90
CA THR A 58 17.41 -13.70 23.04
C THR A 58 15.91 -13.38 22.88
N PRO A 59 15.01 -14.37 23.07
CA PRO A 59 13.56 -14.22 22.86
C PRO A 59 12.87 -13.25 23.83
N GLU A 60 13.54 -12.78 24.88
CA GLU A 60 13.01 -11.79 25.84
C GLU A 60 13.14 -10.33 25.39
N ASN A 61 13.86 -10.05 24.28
CA ASN A 61 14.15 -8.70 23.80
C ASN A 61 13.68 -8.49 22.34
N LEU A 62 12.48 -8.97 22.01
CA LEU A 62 11.80 -8.64 20.76
C LEU A 62 11.53 -7.13 20.70
N ILE A 63 12.21 -6.42 19.80
CA ILE A 63 12.05 -4.98 19.62
C ILE A 63 11.02 -4.75 18.52
N VAL A 64 9.76 -4.55 18.91
CA VAL A 64 8.70 -4.12 18.01
C VAL A 64 8.46 -2.62 18.21
N PRO A 65 8.92 -1.74 17.31
CA PRO A 65 8.60 -0.32 17.38
C PRO A 65 7.12 -0.12 17.14
N ALA A 66 6.42 0.60 18.03
CA ALA A 66 4.99 0.90 17.85
C ALA A 66 4.69 1.68 16.56
N VAL A 67 5.66 2.46 16.08
CA VAL A 67 5.54 3.29 14.86
C VAL A 67 6.89 3.33 14.13
N LEU A 68 6.88 3.05 12.83
CA LEU A 68 7.99 3.28 11.89
C LEU A 68 7.55 4.36 10.89
N SER A 69 8.18 5.53 10.95
CA SER A 69 7.91 6.64 10.04
C SER A 69 8.85 6.58 8.83
N PHE A 70 8.27 6.56 7.64
CA PHE A 70 8.99 6.68 6.36
C PHE A 70 8.57 7.97 5.66
N GLU A 71 9.35 8.41 4.68
CA GLU A 71 9.07 9.64 3.93
C GLU A 71 7.72 9.59 3.20
N GLU A 72 7.30 8.42 2.71
CA GLU A 72 6.02 8.25 1.98
C GLU A 72 4.81 7.90 2.88
N GLY A 73 5.03 7.54 4.14
CA GLY A 73 3.94 7.08 5.02
C GLY A 73 4.41 6.56 6.38
N ILE A 74 3.44 6.21 7.23
CA ILE A 74 3.68 5.73 8.58
C ILE A 74 3.22 4.28 8.67
N VAL A 75 4.06 3.41 9.24
CA VAL A 75 3.71 2.03 9.55
C VAL A 75 3.52 1.90 11.06
N HIS A 76 2.34 1.46 11.46
CA HIS A 76 2.00 1.15 12.84
C HIS A 76 2.12 -0.35 13.06
N CYS A 77 2.95 -0.77 14.00
CA CYS A 77 3.14 -2.19 14.33
C CYS A 77 2.53 -2.46 15.70
N VAL A 78 1.62 -3.42 15.77
CA VAL A 78 0.99 -3.88 17.01
C VAL A 78 1.27 -5.38 17.16
N MET A 79 1.89 -5.76 18.28
CA MET A 79 2.12 -7.16 18.63
C MET A 79 0.93 -7.69 19.42
N ASP A 80 0.40 -8.83 18.99
CA ASP A 80 -0.67 -9.56 19.68
C ASP A 80 -0.08 -10.50 20.76
N GLU A 81 -0.91 -10.94 21.72
CA GLU A 81 -0.51 -11.81 22.86
C GLU A 81 0.07 -13.16 22.40
N THR A 82 -0.14 -13.53 21.14
CA THR A 82 0.35 -14.75 20.49
C THR A 82 1.70 -14.58 19.78
N GLY A 83 2.31 -13.40 19.82
CA GLY A 83 3.60 -13.11 19.16
C GLY A 83 3.49 -12.77 17.68
N LYS A 84 2.28 -12.60 17.14
CA LYS A 84 2.05 -12.09 15.77
C LYS A 84 2.12 -10.57 15.76
N VAL A 85 2.74 -9.98 14.75
CA VAL A 85 2.78 -8.51 14.57
C VAL A 85 1.89 -8.11 13.40
N THR A 86 0.86 -7.34 13.72
CA THR A 86 0.04 -6.68 12.72
C THR A 86 0.69 -5.36 12.35
N ALA A 87 1.17 -5.25 11.11
CA ALA A 87 1.71 -4.01 10.56
C ALA A 87 0.61 -3.34 9.70
N THR A 88 0.24 -2.13 10.08
CA THR A 88 -0.73 -1.30 9.34
C THR A 88 0.01 -0.12 8.73
N VAL A 89 0.01 -0.01 7.40
CA VAL A 89 0.58 1.15 6.71
C VAL A 89 -0.50 2.16 6.43
N THR A 90 -0.21 3.42 6.73
CA THR A 90 -1.00 4.57 6.31
C THR A 90 -0.11 5.48 5.47
N LEU A 91 -0.40 5.60 4.18
CA LEU A 91 0.27 6.54 3.27
C LEU A 91 -0.26 7.96 3.46
N GLN A 92 0.52 8.96 3.06
CA GLN A 92 0.15 10.39 3.20
C GLN A 92 -1.17 10.78 2.49
N ASN A 93 -1.62 10.00 1.52
CA ASN A 93 -2.86 10.22 0.78
C ASN A 93 -4.08 9.49 1.37
N ALA A 94 -4.01 9.11 2.65
CA ALA A 94 -5.05 8.38 3.39
C ALA A 94 -5.34 6.95 2.84
N TYR A 95 -4.51 6.44 1.93
CA TYR A 95 -4.54 5.04 1.57
C TYR A 95 -3.93 4.20 2.69
N SER A 96 -4.62 3.13 3.11
CA SER A 96 -4.16 2.27 4.18
C SER A 96 -4.26 0.80 3.82
N GLU A 97 -3.22 0.03 4.15
CA GLU A 97 -3.20 -1.43 4.01
C GLU A 97 -2.76 -2.09 5.30
N ILE A 98 -3.37 -3.23 5.60
CA ILE A 98 -3.09 -4.04 6.78
C ILE A 98 -2.47 -5.34 6.30
N LEU A 99 -1.30 -5.67 6.85
CA LEU A 99 -0.66 -6.96 6.66
C LEU A 99 -0.38 -7.57 8.03
N VAL A 100 -0.81 -8.82 8.21
CA VAL A 100 -0.50 -9.59 9.42
C VAL A 100 0.79 -10.35 9.16
N LEU A 101 1.85 -10.02 9.90
CA LEU A 101 3.12 -10.71 9.84
C LEU A 101 3.30 -11.63 11.05
N GLU A 102 3.81 -12.82 10.79
CA GLU A 102 4.09 -13.83 11.80
C GLU A 102 5.61 -13.86 12.02
N ILE A 103 6.08 -13.28 13.12
CA ILE A 103 7.52 -13.16 13.42
C ILE A 103 8.12 -14.53 13.78
N LEU A 104 7.28 -15.46 14.22
CA LEU A 104 7.67 -16.78 14.69
C LEU A 104 7.33 -17.85 13.64
N SER A 105 8.07 -17.85 12.53
CA SER A 105 8.28 -19.11 11.80
C SER A 105 9.38 -19.87 12.51
N GLN A 106 9.02 -20.56 13.59
CA GLN A 106 9.85 -21.63 14.13
C GLN A 106 9.78 -22.78 13.12
N GLU A 107 10.58 -22.72 12.06
CA GLU A 107 10.94 -23.93 11.32
C GLU A 107 11.76 -24.78 12.29
N LEU A 108 11.05 -25.74 12.91
CA LEU A 108 11.58 -26.76 13.78
C LEU A 108 11.99 -27.99 12.96
#